data_AF-A0A2V7S3D9-F1
#
_entry.id   AF-A0A2V7S3D9-F1
#
_cell.length_a   1.000
_cell.length_b   1.000
_cell.length_c   1.000
_cell.angle_alpha   90.00
_cell.angle_beta   90.00
_cell.angle_gamma   90.00
#
_symmetry.space_group_name_H-M   'P 1'
#
loop_
_entity.id
_entity.type
_entity.pdbx_description
1 polymer ?
#
loop_
_entity_poly.entity_id
_entity_poly.type
_entity_poly.pdbx_seq_one_letter_code
_entity_poly.pdbx_strand_id
1 'polypeptide(L)'
;MHAKAALVVRREGDVVRRYVHVGTGNYNAATAAVYTDLGLLTADEALGADVHDLFNELSGSSRPPGSSYRRLLVGPTQLLPRFIALIDREAQHARAGRGGRVRAKLNGLADAEIVSALYRASQAGVAVDLVVRGICTLRPGVVGLSERIRVTSAVGRFLEHARIYHFANAGEDEYYIGSADWRPRNLRRRVEVVVPVRDPRCRARLDEILTTELDDPAAWELDADGSYRRRDPGSAAPERLASAQQQFMERACAP
;
A
#
# COMPACT_ATOMS: atom_id res chain seq x y z
N MET A 1 -19.31 3.27 1.56
CA MET A 1 -17.97 3.85 1.85
C MET A 1 -17.09 2.76 2.46
N HIS A 2 -15.82 2.63 2.04
CA HIS A 2 -14.85 1.68 2.61
C HIS A 2 -13.57 2.37 3.12
N ALA A 3 -13.40 3.66 2.83
CA ALA A 3 -12.41 4.52 3.47
C ALA A 3 -12.53 4.52 4.99
N LYS A 4 -11.39 4.72 5.67
CA LYS A 4 -11.34 4.92 7.12
C LYS A 4 -10.61 6.21 7.40
N ALA A 5 -11.40 7.25 7.59
CA ALA A 5 -10.92 8.58 7.90
C ALA A 5 -11.65 9.13 9.13
N ALA A 6 -10.97 9.92 9.94
CA ALA A 6 -11.57 10.72 10.99
C ALA A 6 -11.00 12.14 10.92
N LEU A 7 -11.83 13.13 11.21
CA LEU A 7 -11.48 14.54 11.21
C LEU A 7 -11.92 15.15 12.54
N VAL A 8 -10.97 15.75 13.26
CA VAL A 8 -11.24 16.56 14.45
C VAL A 8 -10.90 18.01 14.11
N VAL A 9 -11.89 18.88 14.26
CA VAL A 9 -11.70 20.33 14.10
C VAL A 9 -11.67 20.95 15.48
N ARG A 10 -10.56 21.61 15.82
CA ARG A 10 -10.34 22.21 17.14
C ARG A 10 -9.97 23.67 17.00
N ARG A 11 -10.58 24.54 17.80
CA ARG A 11 -10.13 25.93 17.96
C ARG A 11 -8.98 25.98 18.97
N GLU A 12 -7.86 26.58 18.57
CA GLU A 12 -6.66 26.80 19.38
C GLU A 12 -6.33 28.29 19.35
N GLY A 13 -6.79 29.00 20.39
CA GLY A 13 -6.82 30.47 20.38
C GLY A 13 -7.69 30.98 19.23
N ASP A 14 -7.11 31.82 18.38
CA ASP A 14 -7.78 32.39 17.20
C ASP A 14 -7.66 31.51 15.95
N VAL A 15 -6.95 30.39 16.02
CA VAL A 15 -6.71 29.49 14.87
C VAL A 15 -7.60 28.26 14.94
N VAL A 16 -8.19 27.88 13.80
CA VAL A 16 -8.89 26.60 13.65
C VAL A 16 -7.92 25.57 13.08
N ARG A 17 -7.62 24.53 13.87
CA ARG A 17 -6.76 23.40 13.48
C ARG A 17 -7.61 22.19 13.10
N ARG A 18 -7.09 21.41 12.14
CA ARG A 18 -7.69 20.14 11.69
C ARG A 18 -6.70 19.02 11.98
N TYR A 19 -7.17 17.99 12.68
CA TYR A 19 -6.44 16.74 12.90
C TYR A 19 -7.14 15.64 12.13
N VAL A 20 -6.37 14.90 11.34
CA VAL A 20 -6.87 13.84 10.47
C VAL A 20 -6.23 12.53 10.85
N HIS A 21 -7.07 11.49 10.94
CA HIS A 21 -6.61 10.11 10.91
C HIS A 21 -7.05 9.47 9.59
N VAL A 22 -6.14 8.76 8.90
CA VAL A 22 -6.47 7.87 7.78
C VAL A 22 -5.88 6.49 8.03
N GLY A 23 -6.72 5.45 7.99
CA GLY A 23 -6.35 4.07 8.29
C GLY A 23 -6.49 3.11 7.10
N THR A 24 -5.72 2.02 7.15
CA THR A 24 -5.87 0.88 6.23
C THR A 24 -7.03 -0.05 6.60
N GLY A 25 -7.39 -0.06 7.89
CA GLY A 25 -8.44 -0.90 8.47
C GLY A 25 -9.47 -0.13 9.27
N ASN A 26 -10.51 -0.85 9.71
CA ASN A 26 -11.65 -0.28 10.41
C ASN A 26 -11.34 0.01 11.89
N TYR A 27 -12.22 0.80 12.53
CA TYR A 27 -12.10 1.17 13.94
C TYR A 27 -12.70 0.12 14.89
N ASN A 28 -12.85 -1.14 14.45
CA ASN A 28 -13.43 -2.19 15.28
C ASN A 28 -12.34 -2.84 16.14
N ALA A 29 -12.50 -2.72 17.46
CA ALA A 29 -11.55 -3.23 18.45
C ALA A 29 -11.33 -4.75 18.36
N ALA A 30 -12.37 -5.52 18.02
CA ALA A 30 -12.25 -6.97 17.88
C ALA A 30 -11.37 -7.35 16.68
N THR A 31 -11.51 -6.67 15.53
CA THR A 31 -10.64 -6.93 14.38
C THR A 31 -9.23 -6.38 14.59
N ALA A 32 -9.07 -5.28 15.32
CA ALA A 32 -7.75 -4.73 15.65
C ALA A 32 -6.88 -5.71 16.46
N ALA A 33 -7.48 -6.63 17.22
CA ALA A 33 -6.74 -7.64 17.98
C ALA A 33 -6.15 -8.77 17.11
N VAL A 34 -6.64 -8.92 15.88
CA VAL A 34 -6.26 -10.03 14.97
C VAL A 34 -5.72 -9.56 13.63
N TYR A 35 -5.96 -8.31 13.23
CA TYR A 35 -5.54 -7.76 11.93
C TYR A 35 -4.34 -6.83 12.12
N THR A 36 -3.41 -6.84 11.17
CA THR A 36 -2.35 -5.82 11.10
C THR A 36 -2.85 -4.63 10.31
N ASP A 37 -2.85 -3.44 10.90
CA ASP A 37 -3.30 -2.22 10.26
C ASP A 37 -2.37 -1.05 10.54
N LEU A 38 -2.40 -0.05 9.66
CA LEU A 38 -1.65 1.19 9.77
C LEU A 38 -2.61 2.36 9.82
N GLY A 39 -2.24 3.38 10.59
CA GLY A 39 -2.95 4.65 10.70
C GLY A 39 -1.98 5.82 10.60
N LEU A 40 -2.31 6.81 9.78
CA LEU A 40 -1.62 8.10 9.75
C LEU A 40 -2.46 9.11 10.53
N LEU A 41 -1.96 9.58 11.67
CA LEU A 41 -2.49 10.73 12.40
C LEU A 41 -1.65 11.96 12.07
N THR A 42 -2.27 13.04 11.60
CA THR A 42 -1.55 14.24 11.18
C THR A 42 -2.38 15.52 11.35
N ALA A 43 -1.69 16.65 11.47
CA ALA A 43 -2.26 17.99 11.42
C ALA A 43 -1.88 18.75 10.13
N ASP A 44 -1.46 18.03 9.10
CA ASP A 44 -1.13 18.63 7.80
C ASP A 44 -2.33 19.37 7.21
N GLU A 45 -2.17 20.66 6.95
CA GLU A 45 -3.29 21.53 6.58
C GLU A 45 -3.92 21.16 5.24
N ALA A 46 -3.11 20.75 4.26
CA ALA A 46 -3.59 20.36 2.95
C ALA A 46 -4.33 19.01 3.01
N LEU A 47 -3.82 18.03 3.75
CA LEU A 47 -4.57 16.79 3.96
C LEU A 47 -5.83 17.02 4.80
N GLY A 48 -5.74 17.88 5.82
CA GLY A 48 -6.84 18.32 6.66
C GLY A 48 -8.00 18.90 5.86
N ALA A 49 -7.70 19.80 4.94
CA ALA A 49 -8.71 20.38 4.09
C ALA A 49 -9.19 19.40 2.98
N ASP A 50 -8.37 18.45 2.50
CA ASP A 50 -8.86 17.43 1.55
C ASP A 50 -9.88 16.49 2.20
N VAL A 51 -9.61 16.02 3.42
CA VAL A 51 -10.54 15.15 4.16
C VAL A 51 -11.82 15.90 4.55
N HIS A 52 -11.70 17.18 4.86
CA HIS A 52 -12.86 18.05 5.07
C HIS A 52 -13.74 18.15 3.80
N ASP A 53 -13.13 18.39 2.64
CA ASP A 53 -13.85 18.45 1.36
C ASP A 53 -14.54 17.10 1.05
N LEU A 54 -13.85 15.98 1.30
CA LEU A 54 -14.43 14.64 1.16
C LEU A 54 -15.67 14.43 2.05
N PHE A 55 -15.62 14.88 3.31
CA PHE A 55 -16.77 14.76 4.22
C PHE A 55 -17.94 15.67 3.80
N ASN A 56 -17.66 16.83 3.22
CA ASN A 56 -18.71 17.69 2.66
C ASN A 56 -19.36 17.05 1.42
N GLU A 57 -18.55 16.45 0.54
CA GLU A 57 -19.05 15.70 -0.63
C GLU A 57 -19.94 14.53 -0.19
N LEU A 58 -19.51 13.75 0.81
CA LEU A 58 -20.27 12.60 1.32
C LEU A 58 -21.56 12.97 2.05
N SER A 59 -21.64 14.17 2.64
CA SER A 59 -22.84 14.65 3.35
C SER A 59 -23.87 15.33 2.43
N GLY A 60 -23.64 15.33 1.12
CA GLY A 60 -24.60 15.84 0.13
C GLY A 60 -24.50 17.33 -0.15
N SER A 61 -23.40 17.99 0.24
CA SER A 61 -23.13 19.35 -0.21
C SER A 61 -22.93 19.34 -1.73
N SER A 62 -23.88 19.96 -2.46
CA SER A 62 -24.06 19.82 -3.92
C SER A 62 -22.97 20.50 -4.77
N ARG A 63 -21.84 20.90 -4.18
CA ARG A 63 -20.66 21.31 -4.92
C ARG A 63 -19.75 20.09 -5.07
N PRO A 64 -19.66 19.48 -6.26
CA PRO A 64 -18.48 18.67 -6.56
C PRO A 64 -17.25 19.56 -6.25
N PRO A 65 -16.19 19.02 -5.63
CA PRO A 65 -15.00 19.82 -5.39
C PRO A 65 -14.55 20.39 -6.74
N GLY A 66 -14.61 21.72 -6.89
CA GLY A 66 -14.21 22.41 -8.11
C GLY A 66 -12.71 22.28 -8.42
N SER A 67 -11.98 21.58 -7.54
CA SER A 67 -10.56 21.30 -7.60
C SER A 67 -10.32 19.82 -7.28
N SER A 68 -9.38 19.20 -8.01
CA SER A 68 -8.78 17.93 -7.58
C SER A 68 -8.30 18.02 -6.13
N TYR A 69 -8.47 16.96 -5.35
CA TYR A 69 -7.86 16.81 -4.03
C TYR A 69 -6.35 17.10 -4.11
N ARG A 70 -5.82 17.82 -3.13
CA ARG A 70 -4.44 18.35 -3.14
C ARG A 70 -3.40 17.24 -2.89
N ARG A 71 -3.75 16.26 -2.06
CA ARG A 71 -2.90 15.14 -1.63
C ARG A 71 -3.67 13.84 -1.56
N LEU A 72 -4.92 13.89 -1.15
CA LEU A 72 -5.76 12.71 -0.97
C LEU A 72 -6.09 12.08 -2.32
N LEU A 73 -5.94 10.76 -2.43
CA LEU A 73 -6.40 10.02 -3.59
C LEU A 73 -7.71 9.33 -3.24
N VAL A 74 -8.79 9.67 -3.96
CA VAL A 74 -10.14 9.22 -3.64
C VAL A 74 -10.71 8.34 -4.75
N GLY A 75 -11.12 7.13 -4.38
CA GLY A 75 -11.92 6.26 -5.23
C GLY A 75 -13.38 6.72 -5.28
N PRO A 76 -14.14 6.42 -6.34
CA PRO A 76 -13.81 5.47 -7.40
C PRO A 76 -13.14 6.09 -8.64
N THR A 77 -13.01 7.42 -8.73
CA THR A 77 -12.62 8.07 -9.99
C THR A 77 -11.11 8.26 -10.15
N GLN A 78 -10.37 8.46 -9.06
CA GLN A 78 -8.96 8.86 -9.15
C GLN A 78 -7.97 7.71 -8.96
N LEU A 79 -8.34 6.65 -8.23
CA LEU A 79 -7.37 5.64 -7.80
C LEU A 79 -6.76 4.83 -8.95
N LEU A 80 -7.59 4.27 -9.83
CA LEU A 80 -7.10 3.49 -10.98
C LEU A 80 -6.16 4.32 -11.87
N PRO A 81 -6.57 5.47 -12.43
CA PRO A 81 -5.69 6.23 -13.31
C PRO A 81 -4.43 6.71 -12.58
N ARG A 82 -4.51 7.03 -11.28
CA ARG A 82 -3.34 7.43 -10.51
C ARG A 82 -2.35 6.30 -10.30
N PHE A 83 -2.78 5.10 -9.93
CA PHE A 83 -1.88 3.96 -9.78
C PHE A 83 -1.24 3.55 -11.10
N ILE A 84 -2.01 3.54 -12.21
CA ILE A 84 -1.46 3.30 -13.55
C ILE A 84 -0.38 4.34 -13.86
N ALA A 85 -0.65 5.63 -13.64
CA ALA A 85 0.32 6.69 -13.90
C ALA A 85 1.61 6.55 -13.04
N LEU A 86 1.49 6.16 -11.78
CA LEU A 86 2.64 5.90 -10.90
C LEU A 86 3.48 4.72 -11.40
N ILE A 87 2.84 3.62 -11.81
CA ILE A 87 3.52 2.43 -12.36
C ILE A 87 4.19 2.75 -13.71
N ASP A 88 3.45 3.42 -14.61
CA ASP A 88 3.98 3.79 -15.92
C ASP A 88 5.13 4.80 -15.81
N ARG A 89 5.13 5.67 -14.78
CA ARG A 89 6.25 6.56 -14.47
C ARG A 89 7.51 5.77 -14.09
N GLU A 90 7.40 4.74 -13.25
CA GLU A 90 8.55 3.85 -12.96
C GLU A 90 9.07 3.18 -14.25
N ALA A 91 8.18 2.77 -15.15
CA ALA A 91 8.56 2.21 -16.45
C ALA A 91 9.31 3.23 -17.32
N GLN A 92 8.94 4.51 -17.28
CA GLN A 92 9.65 5.59 -17.97
C GLN A 92 11.04 5.83 -17.36
N HIS A 93 11.16 5.80 -16.03
CA HIS A 93 12.47 5.90 -15.36
C HIS A 93 13.40 4.76 -15.76
N ALA A 94 12.89 3.52 -15.79
CA ALA A 94 13.68 2.35 -16.13
C ALA A 94 14.17 2.38 -17.59
N ARG A 95 13.30 2.74 -18.56
CA ARG A 95 13.70 2.94 -19.97
C ARG A 95 14.75 4.03 -20.15
N ALA A 96 14.73 5.05 -19.29
CA ALA A 96 15.72 6.12 -19.30
C ALA A 96 17.01 5.79 -18.52
N GLY A 97 17.19 4.54 -18.06
CA GLY A 97 18.38 4.12 -17.31
C GLY A 97 18.47 4.67 -15.88
N ARG A 98 17.39 5.25 -15.34
CA ARG A 98 17.33 5.82 -13.98
C ARG A 98 16.89 4.82 -12.91
N GLY A 99 16.84 3.54 -13.26
CA GLY A 99 16.23 2.49 -12.45
C GLY A 99 14.71 2.60 -12.38
N GLY A 100 14.09 1.78 -11.55
CA GLY A 100 12.66 1.80 -11.31
C GLY A 100 12.28 0.68 -10.36
N ARG A 101 11.46 0.99 -9.35
CA ARG A 101 11.01 0.00 -8.37
C ARG A 101 9.59 0.29 -7.94
N VAL A 102 8.79 -0.78 -7.92
CA VAL A 102 7.46 -0.79 -7.31
C VAL A 102 7.48 -1.81 -6.19
N ARG A 103 7.06 -1.42 -5.00
CA ARG A 103 6.69 -2.36 -3.94
C ARG A 103 5.26 -2.14 -3.52
N ALA A 104 4.52 -3.21 -3.24
CA ALA A 104 3.19 -3.07 -2.65
C ALA A 104 2.87 -4.21 -1.69
N LYS A 105 2.22 -3.86 -0.59
CA LYS A 105 1.57 -4.79 0.33
C LYS A 105 0.06 -4.65 0.18
N LEU A 106 -0.67 -5.73 -0.11
CA LEU A 106 -2.10 -5.71 -0.41
C LEU A 106 -2.80 -6.97 0.10
N ASN A 107 -4.11 -6.88 0.28
CA ASN A 107 -4.91 -8.06 0.59
C ASN A 107 -5.31 -8.84 -0.67
N GLY A 108 -5.27 -8.19 -1.84
CA GLY A 108 -5.50 -8.86 -3.11
C GLY A 108 -5.15 -7.99 -4.31
N LEU A 109 -4.78 -8.67 -5.40
CA LEU A 109 -4.48 -8.12 -6.71
C LEU A 109 -5.27 -8.90 -7.76
N ALA A 110 -6.30 -8.28 -8.32
CA ALA A 110 -7.18 -8.91 -9.31
C ALA A 110 -7.63 -7.96 -10.43
N ASP A 111 -7.07 -6.74 -10.47
CA ASP A 111 -7.41 -5.75 -11.47
C ASP A 111 -6.60 -5.92 -12.75
N ALA A 112 -7.26 -6.20 -13.87
CA ALA A 112 -6.59 -6.50 -15.14
C ALA A 112 -5.73 -5.33 -15.66
N GLU A 113 -6.17 -4.08 -15.46
CA GLU A 113 -5.43 -2.90 -15.94
C GLU A 113 -4.18 -2.65 -15.09
N ILE A 114 -4.28 -2.82 -13.77
CA ILE A 114 -3.11 -2.76 -12.89
C ILE A 114 -2.13 -3.90 -13.21
N VAL A 115 -2.61 -5.14 -13.36
CA VAL A 115 -1.77 -6.28 -13.72
C VAL A 115 -1.06 -6.04 -15.05
N SER A 116 -1.77 -5.53 -16.07
CA SER A 116 -1.18 -5.14 -17.35
C SER A 116 -0.11 -4.06 -17.18
N ALA A 117 -0.35 -3.03 -16.35
CA ALA A 117 0.63 -1.99 -16.08
C ALA A 117 1.89 -2.55 -15.39
N LEU A 118 1.74 -3.46 -14.43
CA LEU A 118 2.87 -4.11 -13.77
C LEU A 118 3.68 -4.98 -14.74
N TYR A 119 3.04 -5.70 -15.66
CA TYR A 119 3.76 -6.42 -16.72
C TYR A 119 4.54 -5.48 -17.63
N ARG A 120 3.92 -4.37 -18.09
CA ARG A 120 4.63 -3.35 -18.90
C ARG A 120 5.81 -2.74 -18.15
N ALA A 121 5.67 -2.51 -16.84
CA ALA A 121 6.75 -2.02 -16.00
C ALA A 121 7.88 -3.04 -15.89
N SER A 122 7.56 -4.32 -15.66
CA SER A 122 8.55 -5.41 -15.62
C SER A 122 9.34 -5.51 -16.92
N GLN A 123 8.66 -5.50 -18.07
CA GLN A 123 9.27 -5.49 -19.41
C GLN A 123 10.16 -4.25 -19.65
N ALA A 124 9.84 -3.12 -19.02
CA ALA A 124 10.63 -1.90 -19.11
C ALA A 124 11.88 -1.91 -18.20
N GLY A 125 12.08 -2.95 -17.38
CA GLY A 125 13.21 -3.06 -16.46
C GLY A 125 12.91 -2.71 -15.01
N VAL A 126 11.66 -2.42 -14.65
CA VAL A 126 11.25 -2.11 -13.27
C VAL A 126 11.30 -3.37 -12.41
N ALA A 127 11.90 -3.28 -11.23
CA ALA A 127 11.80 -4.33 -10.22
C ALA A 127 10.47 -4.19 -9.45
N VAL A 128 9.66 -5.25 -9.42
CA VAL A 128 8.34 -5.23 -8.79
C VAL A 128 8.30 -6.29 -7.68
N ASP A 129 8.17 -5.88 -6.42
CA ASP A 129 8.04 -6.80 -5.29
C ASP A 129 6.67 -6.63 -4.63
N LEU A 130 5.88 -7.70 -4.54
CA LEU A 130 4.51 -7.64 -4.02
C LEU A 130 4.33 -8.59 -2.83
N VAL A 131 3.79 -8.08 -1.72
CA VAL A 131 3.27 -8.89 -0.61
C VAL A 131 1.75 -8.96 -0.75
N VAL A 132 1.23 -10.11 -1.19
CA VAL A 132 -0.20 -10.32 -1.44
C VAL A 132 -0.69 -11.54 -0.68
N ARG A 133 -1.46 -11.32 0.40
CA ARG A 133 -1.93 -12.45 1.24
C ARG A 133 -3.02 -13.30 0.60
N GLY A 134 -3.83 -12.69 -0.26
CA GLY A 134 -5.11 -13.24 -0.70
C GLY A 134 -5.11 -13.53 -2.20
N ILE A 135 -6.22 -13.18 -2.86
CA ILE A 135 -6.36 -13.41 -4.31
C ILE A 135 -5.28 -12.61 -5.06
N CYS A 136 -4.50 -13.31 -5.88
CA CYS A 136 -3.55 -12.72 -6.83
C CYS A 136 -3.79 -13.33 -8.22
N THR A 137 -4.13 -12.51 -9.21
CA THR A 137 -4.30 -12.96 -10.62
C THR A 137 -3.06 -12.70 -11.48
N LEU A 138 -2.04 -12.05 -10.91
CA LEU A 138 -0.77 -11.82 -11.57
C LEU A 138 0.08 -13.10 -11.53
N ARG A 139 0.77 -13.41 -12.63
CA ARG A 139 1.76 -14.51 -12.71
C ARG A 139 3.18 -13.92 -12.74
N PRO A 140 3.98 -14.08 -11.68
CA PRO A 140 5.38 -13.63 -11.65
C PRO A 140 6.29 -14.58 -12.45
N GLY A 141 7.49 -14.12 -12.80
CA GLY A 141 8.56 -14.97 -13.36
C GLY A 141 8.34 -15.49 -14.79
N VAL A 142 7.33 -15.01 -15.52
CA VAL A 142 7.08 -15.42 -16.91
C VAL A 142 8.07 -14.70 -17.84
N VAL A 143 8.87 -15.48 -18.57
CA VAL A 143 9.89 -14.97 -19.51
C VAL A 143 9.28 -13.98 -20.50
N GLY A 144 9.91 -12.80 -20.66
CA GLY A 144 9.45 -11.74 -21.55
C GLY A 144 8.21 -10.97 -21.07
N LEU A 145 7.65 -11.27 -19.90
CA LEU A 145 6.43 -10.64 -19.39
C LEU A 145 6.56 -10.13 -17.94
N SER A 146 7.05 -10.98 -17.03
CA SER A 146 7.04 -10.71 -15.58
C SER A 146 8.30 -11.21 -14.86
N GLU A 147 9.41 -11.35 -15.58
CA GLU A 147 10.71 -11.81 -15.04
C GLU A 147 11.22 -11.00 -13.85
N ARG A 148 10.81 -9.72 -13.76
CA ARG A 148 11.22 -8.81 -12.68
C ARG A 148 10.14 -8.61 -11.62
N ILE A 149 9.12 -9.47 -11.62
CA ILE A 149 8.05 -9.44 -10.63
C ILE A 149 8.23 -10.62 -9.67
N ARG A 150 8.28 -10.31 -8.37
CA ARG A 150 8.24 -11.28 -7.27
C ARG A 150 6.96 -11.08 -6.48
N VAL A 151 6.28 -12.16 -6.13
CA VAL A 151 5.08 -12.12 -5.28
C VAL A 151 5.29 -13.05 -4.10
N THR A 152 5.15 -12.51 -2.90
CA THR A 152 5.18 -13.24 -1.64
C THR A 152 3.84 -13.16 -0.93
N SER A 153 3.55 -14.14 -0.09
CA SER A 153 2.39 -14.18 0.79
C SER A 153 2.84 -14.52 2.21
N ALA A 154 2.64 -13.59 3.13
CA ALA A 154 2.89 -13.80 4.55
C ALA A 154 1.60 -14.30 5.24
N VAL A 155 1.68 -15.50 5.80
CA VAL A 155 0.61 -16.12 6.58
C VAL A 155 1.16 -16.48 7.95
N GLY A 156 0.58 -15.88 8.99
CA GLY A 156 1.02 -16.06 10.37
C GLY A 156 -0.14 -15.94 11.35
N ARG A 157 0.20 -15.64 12.61
CA ARG A 157 -0.75 -15.46 13.72
C ARG A 157 -1.75 -14.34 13.43
N PHE A 158 -1.28 -13.22 12.91
CA PHE A 158 -2.13 -12.09 12.56
C PHE A 158 -2.57 -12.15 11.10
N LEU A 159 -3.76 -11.64 10.83
CA LEU A 159 -4.25 -11.43 9.47
C LEU A 159 -3.57 -10.16 8.92
N GLU A 160 -2.64 -10.31 7.99
CA GLU A 160 -2.13 -9.17 7.25
C GLU A 160 -3.29 -8.38 6.64
N HIS A 161 -3.40 -7.09 6.96
CA HIS A 161 -4.53 -6.30 6.46
C HIS A 161 -4.11 -4.92 5.95
N ALA A 162 -2.97 -4.41 6.40
CA ALA A 162 -2.38 -3.17 5.96
C ALA A 162 -2.14 -3.15 4.44
N ARG A 163 -2.39 -1.99 3.82
CA ARG A 163 -2.00 -1.72 2.44
C ARG A 163 -0.94 -0.64 2.40
N ILE A 164 0.17 -0.93 1.74
CA ILE A 164 1.30 -0.03 1.54
C ILE A 164 1.62 -0.03 0.05
N TYR A 165 1.90 1.14 -0.51
CA TYR A 165 2.34 1.31 -1.88
C TYR A 165 3.62 2.12 -1.89
N HIS A 166 4.60 1.68 -2.65
CA HIS A 166 5.89 2.34 -2.77
C HIS A 166 6.33 2.39 -4.24
N PHE A 167 6.84 3.56 -4.63
CA PHE A 167 7.38 3.84 -5.96
C PHE A 167 8.71 4.57 -5.78
N ALA A 168 9.78 4.10 -6.42
CA ALA A 168 11.12 4.66 -6.23
C ALA A 168 11.30 6.05 -6.86
N ASN A 169 10.57 6.36 -7.93
CA ASN A 169 10.51 7.70 -8.53
C ASN A 169 11.90 8.32 -8.77
N ALA A 170 12.81 7.52 -9.34
CA ALA A 170 14.21 7.88 -9.60
C ALA A 170 14.99 8.41 -8.37
N GLY A 171 14.74 7.84 -7.18
CA GLY A 171 15.44 8.17 -5.94
C GLY A 171 14.65 9.10 -5.01
N GLU A 172 13.52 9.64 -5.47
CA GLU A 172 12.61 10.46 -4.68
C GLU A 172 11.42 9.63 -4.18
N ASP A 173 11.71 8.64 -3.33
CA ASP A 173 10.76 7.60 -2.92
C ASP A 173 9.40 8.15 -2.45
N GLU A 174 8.33 7.60 -3.02
CA GLU A 174 6.95 7.92 -2.65
C GLU A 174 6.30 6.72 -1.95
N TYR A 175 5.81 6.94 -0.73
CA TYR A 175 5.06 5.96 0.04
C TYR A 175 3.62 6.39 0.22
N TYR A 176 2.72 5.42 0.15
CA TYR A 176 1.29 5.63 0.38
C TYR A 176 0.73 4.52 1.26
N ILE A 177 -0.28 4.86 2.06
CA ILE A 177 -1.13 3.90 2.76
C ILE A 177 -2.59 4.19 2.47
N GLY A 178 -3.47 3.21 2.63
CA GLY A 178 -4.89 3.45 2.46
C GLY A 178 -5.77 2.22 2.51
N SER A 179 -7.03 2.40 2.17
CA SER A 179 -8.06 1.38 2.32
C SER A 179 -8.27 0.47 1.10
N ALA A 180 -7.75 0.89 -0.06
CA ALA A 180 -7.94 0.17 -1.32
C ALA A 180 -7.06 -1.08 -1.40
N ASP A 181 -7.55 -2.10 -2.09
CA ASP A 181 -6.72 -3.14 -2.73
C ASP A 181 -6.71 -2.89 -4.24
N TRP A 182 -5.81 -3.54 -4.98
CA TRP A 182 -5.83 -3.52 -6.44
C TRP A 182 -6.84 -4.54 -7.00
N ARG A 183 -8.12 -4.30 -6.69
CA ARG A 183 -9.26 -5.10 -7.18
C ARG A 183 -10.30 -4.20 -7.85
N PRO A 184 -11.03 -4.70 -8.87
CA PRO A 184 -11.97 -3.86 -9.63
C PRO A 184 -12.99 -3.12 -8.77
N ARG A 185 -13.56 -3.80 -7.76
CA ARG A 185 -14.53 -3.20 -6.84
C ARG A 185 -13.95 -2.07 -5.99
N ASN A 186 -12.67 -2.16 -5.61
CA ASN A 186 -12.01 -1.17 -4.77
C ASN A 186 -11.64 0.06 -5.62
N LEU A 187 -11.14 -0.17 -6.83
CA LEU A 187 -10.65 0.91 -7.70
C LEU A 187 -11.76 1.66 -8.46
N ARG A 188 -12.90 1.03 -8.78
CA ARG A 188 -13.96 1.61 -9.63
C ARG A 188 -15.34 1.76 -8.96
N ARG A 189 -15.59 1.12 -7.82
CA ARG A 189 -16.96 1.08 -7.25
C ARG A 189 -17.06 1.59 -5.82
N ARG A 190 -15.96 1.63 -5.08
CA ARG A 190 -15.96 2.00 -3.66
C ARG A 190 -15.34 3.38 -3.47
N VAL A 191 -15.91 4.11 -2.53
CA VAL A 191 -15.23 5.25 -1.91
C VAL A 191 -14.11 4.69 -1.03
N GLU A 192 -12.90 4.75 -1.56
CA GLU A 192 -11.65 4.36 -0.93
C GLU A 192 -10.76 5.59 -0.79
N VAL A 193 -9.87 5.59 0.19
CA VAL A 193 -8.94 6.69 0.43
C VAL A 193 -7.52 6.14 0.50
N VAL A 194 -6.60 6.79 -0.22
CA VAL A 194 -5.15 6.54 -0.17
C VAL A 194 -4.44 7.87 0.07
N VAL A 195 -3.48 7.88 0.99
CA VAL A 195 -2.73 9.09 1.40
C VAL A 195 -1.25 8.92 1.19
N PRO A 196 -0.54 9.98 0.72
CA PRO A 196 0.91 9.99 0.70
C PRO A 196 1.45 10.14 2.13
N VAL A 197 2.47 9.36 2.45
CA VAL A 197 3.24 9.47 3.70
C VAL A 197 4.51 10.25 3.39
N ARG A 198 4.64 11.44 3.98
CA ARG A 198 5.72 12.40 3.68
C ARG A 198 6.76 12.52 4.78
N ASP A 199 6.38 12.25 6.02
CA ASP A 199 7.30 12.29 7.15
C ASP A 199 8.40 11.22 6.98
N PRO A 200 9.69 11.60 7.04
CA PRO A 200 10.79 10.65 6.82
C PRO A 200 10.81 9.48 7.80
N ARG A 201 10.40 9.68 9.07
CA ARG A 201 10.37 8.61 10.07
C ARG A 201 9.27 7.62 9.75
N CYS A 202 8.09 8.11 9.37
CA CYS A 202 7.00 7.25 8.92
C CYS A 202 7.38 6.50 7.64
N ARG A 203 8.06 7.14 6.67
CA ARG A 203 8.56 6.47 5.46
C ARG A 203 9.54 5.35 5.78
N ALA A 204 10.52 5.62 6.65
CA ALA A 204 11.48 4.61 7.10
C ALA A 204 10.77 3.41 7.75
N ARG A 205 9.73 3.65 8.55
CA ARG A 205 8.93 2.57 9.13
C ARG A 205 8.17 1.74 8.08
N LEU A 206 7.62 2.38 7.04
CA LEU A 206 6.94 1.66 5.95
C LEU A 206 7.91 0.84 5.11
N ASP A 207 9.11 1.39 4.85
CA ASP A 207 10.19 0.67 4.18
C ASP A 207 10.63 -0.55 4.97
N GLU A 208 10.82 -0.40 6.28
CA GLU A 208 11.17 -1.48 7.20
C GLU A 208 10.11 -2.60 7.18
N ILE A 209 8.83 -2.25 7.22
CA ILE A 209 7.72 -3.22 7.14
C ILE A 209 7.78 -3.97 5.80
N LEU A 210 7.83 -3.25 4.69
CA LEU A 210 7.87 -3.86 3.35
C LEU A 210 9.08 -4.78 3.20
N THR A 211 10.27 -4.34 3.61
CA THR A 211 11.50 -5.12 3.50
C THR A 211 11.44 -6.36 4.38
N THR A 212 11.04 -6.22 5.64
CA THR A 212 10.94 -7.36 6.58
C THR A 212 9.97 -8.44 6.06
N GLU A 213 8.85 -8.05 5.45
CA GLU A 213 7.88 -9.01 4.89
C GLU A 213 8.30 -9.59 3.54
N LEU A 214 8.95 -8.79 2.70
CA LEU A 214 9.47 -9.26 1.41
C LEU A 214 10.62 -10.24 1.57
N ASP A 215 11.39 -10.10 2.66
CA ASP A 215 12.51 -10.97 3.01
C ASP A 215 12.14 -11.98 4.10
N ASP A 216 10.85 -12.12 4.42
CA ASP A 216 10.37 -13.08 5.41
C ASP A 216 10.76 -14.52 4.99
N PRO A 217 11.59 -15.22 5.78
CA PRO A 217 12.03 -16.58 5.48
C PRO A 217 10.90 -17.61 5.61
N ALA A 218 9.81 -17.26 6.28
CA ALA A 218 8.63 -18.10 6.43
C ALA A 218 7.53 -17.79 5.39
N ALA A 219 7.72 -16.81 4.50
CA ALA A 219 6.75 -16.47 3.47
C ALA A 219 6.62 -17.54 2.39
N TRP A 220 5.44 -17.55 1.75
CA TRP A 220 5.19 -18.32 0.53
C TRP A 220 5.50 -17.46 -0.69
N GLU A 221 6.11 -18.05 -1.72
CA GLU A 221 6.35 -17.42 -3.00
C GLU A 221 5.37 -18.00 -4.03
N LEU A 222 4.79 -17.12 -4.86
CA LEU A 222 4.00 -17.53 -6.00
C LEU A 222 4.94 -17.79 -7.18
N ASP A 223 4.92 -19.01 -7.70
CA ASP A 223 5.72 -19.41 -8.87
C ASP A 223 4.94 -19.16 -10.18
N ALA A 224 5.63 -19.19 -11.32
CA ALA A 224 5.09 -18.84 -12.63
C ALA A 224 3.94 -19.74 -13.11
N ASP A 225 3.89 -20.98 -12.60
CA ASP A 225 2.82 -21.95 -12.87
C ASP A 225 1.56 -21.71 -12.01
N GLY A 226 1.62 -20.76 -11.07
CA GLY A 226 0.54 -20.41 -10.15
C GLY A 226 0.56 -21.21 -8.85
N SER A 227 1.52 -22.11 -8.66
CA SER A 227 1.72 -22.82 -7.39
C SER A 227 2.36 -21.89 -6.36
N TYR A 228 2.12 -22.20 -5.08
CA TYR A 228 2.79 -21.53 -3.98
C TYR A 228 3.81 -22.48 -3.35
N ARG A 229 5.04 -22.03 -3.24
CA ARG A 229 6.12 -22.75 -2.56
C ARG A 229 6.51 -21.97 -1.31
N ARG A 230 6.58 -22.65 -0.17
CA ARG A 230 7.13 -22.04 1.04
C ARG A 230 8.62 -21.82 0.85
N ARG A 231 9.14 -20.65 1.23
CA ARG A 231 10.59 -20.42 1.23
C ARG A 231 11.26 -21.46 2.12
N ASP A 232 12.32 -22.04 1.58
CA ASP A 232 13.24 -22.87 2.34
C ASP A 232 14.36 -21.94 2.84
N PRO A 233 14.50 -21.73 4.17
CA PRO A 233 15.62 -20.96 4.72
C PRO A 233 17.00 -21.57 4.43
N GLY A 234 17.08 -22.78 3.87
CA GLY A 234 18.31 -23.49 3.60
C GLY A 234 18.95 -24.05 4.88
N SER A 235 20.16 -24.62 4.76
CA SER A 235 20.91 -25.26 5.86
C SER A 235 21.47 -24.29 6.91
N ALA A 236 21.19 -22.99 6.80
CA ALA A 236 21.51 -22.00 7.82
C ALA A 236 20.51 -22.11 8.99
N ALA A 237 20.75 -23.08 9.88
CA ALA A 237 20.11 -23.29 11.18
C ALA A 237 18.57 -23.09 11.22
N PRO A 238 17.77 -24.17 11.11
CA PRO A 238 16.30 -24.10 11.07
C PRO A 238 15.62 -23.52 12.33
N GLU A 239 16.35 -23.18 13.39
CA GLU A 239 15.80 -22.70 14.67
C GLU A 239 15.77 -21.17 14.86
N ARG A 240 16.27 -20.34 13.92
CA ARG A 240 16.50 -18.90 14.21
C ARG A 240 15.98 -17.86 13.21
N LEU A 241 15.28 -18.26 12.16
CA LEU A 241 14.73 -17.29 11.21
C LEU A 241 13.30 -16.91 11.61
N ALA A 242 13.19 -15.95 12.53
CA ALA A 242 11.93 -15.41 13.00
C ALA A 242 11.10 -14.85 11.83
N SER A 243 9.82 -15.26 11.74
CA SER A 243 8.88 -14.69 10.75
C SER A 243 8.77 -13.17 10.87
N ALA A 244 8.31 -12.48 9.83
CA ALA A 244 8.14 -11.03 9.88
C ALA A 244 7.27 -10.59 11.07
N GLN A 245 6.16 -11.30 11.30
CA GLN A 245 5.27 -11.02 12.43
C GLN A 245 5.98 -11.18 13.79
N GLN A 246 6.82 -12.20 13.93
CA GLN A 246 7.59 -12.40 15.16
C GLN A 246 8.57 -11.24 15.38
N GLN A 247 9.31 -10.85 14.35
CA GLN A 247 10.22 -9.71 14.43
C GLN A 247 9.47 -8.41 14.79
N PHE A 248 8.28 -8.18 14.23
CA PHE A 248 7.47 -7.02 14.57
C PHE A 248 6.98 -7.04 16.02
N MET A 249 6.55 -8.20 16.53
CA MET A 249 6.15 -8.36 17.94
C MET A 249 7.32 -8.10 18.90
N GLU A 250 8.50 -8.65 18.60
CA GLU A 250 9.71 -8.44 19.40
C GLU A 250 10.10 -6.96 19.47
N ARG A 251 10.05 -6.25 18.33
CA ARG A 251 10.30 -4.80 18.27
C ARG A 251 9.24 -3.98 19.02
N ALA A 252 7.98 -4.39 18.97
CA ALA A 252 6.88 -3.69 19.66
C ALA A 252 6.95 -3.84 21.19
N CYS A 253 7.54 -4.94 21.68
CA CYS A 253 7.76 -5.19 23.10
C CYS A 253 9.12 -4.69 23.60
N ALA A 254 10.00 -4.23 22.71
CA ALA A 254 11.28 -3.66 23.10
C ALA A 254 11.07 -2.33 23.86
N PRO A 255 11.80 -2.10 24.97
CA PRO A 255 11.63 -0.94 25.84
C PRO A 255 12.01 0.39 25.19
#